data_AF-A0A8C8DGW9-F1
#
_entry.id   AF-A0A8C8DGW9-F1
#
_cell.length_a   1.000
_cell.length_b   1.000
_cell.length_c   1.000
_cell.angle_alpha   90.00
_cell.angle_beta   90.00
_cell.angle_gamma   90.00
#
_symmetry.space_group_name_H-M   'P 1'
#
loop_
_entity.id
_entity.type
_entity.pdbx_description
1 polymer ?
#
loop_
_entity_poly.entity_id
_entity_poly.type
_entity_poly.pdbx_seq_one_letter_code
_entity_poly.pdbx_strand_id
1 'polypeptide(L)'
;FYVNKHPLIKKTPKSEIIPHFLHVHHTENESFFGQDEESEDFLAVSRAMEEIVDDPVDCYWLIKCFITQFYTKFGDSVPHLPKSLEHYLSQEEPRLLTHLKSTGALLQLPYSLWFRRCFAGCLPECSLQRVWDKVISGSCKILVFVALEILLSYKIMLLGINRPEGVVNFLSNIPQENTDAIVTKAVELWQKYCGNPVHAV
;
A
#
# COMPACT_ATOMS: atom_id res chain seq x y z
N PHE A 1 -16.51 -29.02 0.93
CA PHE A 1 -15.08 -29.21 1.21
C PHE A 1 -14.43 -28.09 2.03
N TYR A 2 -15.01 -26.89 2.15
CA TYR A 2 -14.35 -25.74 2.82
C TYR A 2 -14.57 -25.59 4.34
N VAL A 3 -15.37 -26.44 4.99
CA VAL A 3 -15.70 -26.31 6.43
C VAL A 3 -14.76 -27.13 7.33
N ASN A 4 -13.99 -28.08 6.79
CA ASN A 4 -13.19 -29.03 7.59
C ASN A 4 -11.73 -28.62 7.87
N LYS A 5 -11.24 -27.49 7.34
CA LYS A 5 -9.91 -26.94 7.73
C LYS A 5 -9.96 -25.98 8.93
N HIS A 6 -11.17 -25.60 9.35
CA HIS A 6 -11.45 -24.68 10.46
C HIS A 6 -10.85 -25.10 11.84
N PRO A 7 -10.68 -26.39 12.17
CA PRO A 7 -10.06 -26.80 13.44
C PRO A 7 -8.52 -26.75 13.43
N LEU A 8 -7.88 -26.80 12.26
CA LEU A 8 -6.42 -26.85 12.13
C LEU A 8 -5.81 -25.45 12.27
N ILE A 9 -6.41 -24.43 11.65
CA ILE A 9 -5.93 -23.04 11.71
C ILE A 9 -6.01 -22.47 13.13
N LYS A 10 -7.02 -22.86 13.92
CA LYS A 10 -7.17 -22.42 15.33
C LYS A 10 -6.05 -22.89 16.26
N LYS A 11 -5.24 -23.88 15.85
CA LYS A 11 -4.10 -24.40 16.63
C LYS A 11 -2.75 -23.95 16.07
N THR A 12 -2.73 -23.26 14.93
CA THR A 12 -1.51 -22.80 14.29
C THR A 12 -0.98 -21.57 15.03
N PRO A 13 0.26 -21.60 15.56
CA PRO A 13 0.91 -20.42 16.09
C PRO A 13 0.93 -19.29 15.04
N LYS A 14 0.85 -18.03 15.48
CA LYS A 14 0.91 -16.86 14.56
C LYS A 14 2.11 -16.94 13.59
N SER A 15 3.27 -17.32 14.11
CA SER A 15 4.52 -17.53 13.36
C SER A 15 4.44 -18.58 12.23
N GLU A 16 3.45 -19.47 12.28
CA GLU A 16 3.24 -20.52 11.28
C GLU A 16 2.17 -20.16 10.25
N ILE A 17 1.44 -19.05 10.40
CA ILE A 17 0.40 -18.62 9.45
C ILE A 17 1.00 -18.36 8.07
N ILE A 18 2.07 -17.56 7.99
CA ILE A 18 2.71 -17.20 6.71
C ILE A 18 3.30 -18.44 6.02
N PRO A 19 4.10 -19.30 6.70
CA PRO A 19 4.55 -20.57 6.11
C PRO A 19 3.39 -21.47 5.68
N HIS A 20 2.33 -21.55 6.48
CA HIS A 20 1.17 -22.38 6.16
C HIS A 20 0.41 -21.85 4.94
N PHE A 21 0.27 -20.52 4.83
CA PHE A 21 -0.31 -19.85 3.66
C PHE A 21 0.51 -20.17 2.41
N LEU A 22 1.82 -19.95 2.45
CA LEU A 22 2.72 -20.29 1.35
C LEU A 22 2.58 -21.76 0.94
N HIS A 23 2.57 -22.68 1.91
CA HIS A 23 2.41 -24.11 1.66
C HIS A 23 1.05 -24.47 1.04
N VAL A 24 -0.05 -23.95 1.58
CA VAL A 24 -1.41 -24.20 1.05
C VAL A 24 -1.55 -23.67 -0.37
N HIS A 25 -1.01 -22.48 -0.64
CA HIS A 25 -1.00 -21.89 -1.98
C HIS A 25 -0.15 -22.68 -2.97
N HIS A 26 0.98 -23.24 -2.56
CA HIS A 26 1.76 -24.16 -3.42
C HIS A 26 1.01 -25.47 -3.73
N THR A 27 0.09 -25.91 -2.87
CA THR A 27 -0.62 -27.19 -3.02
C THR A 27 -1.99 -27.13 -3.71
N GLU A 28 -2.69 -25.98 -3.76
CA GLU A 28 -4.11 -25.91 -4.18
C GLU A 28 -4.41 -25.45 -5.62
N ASN A 29 -3.43 -25.00 -6.44
CA ASN A 29 -3.42 -24.87 -7.92
C ASN A 29 -2.68 -23.61 -8.42
N GLU A 30 -1.88 -23.84 -9.48
CA GLU A 30 -1.43 -22.97 -10.59
C GLU A 30 -1.41 -21.43 -10.45
N SER A 31 -0.18 -20.90 -10.55
CA SER A 31 0.17 -19.59 -11.13
C SER A 31 -0.61 -18.34 -10.66
N PHE A 32 -0.71 -18.11 -9.35
CA PHE A 32 -1.09 -16.78 -8.84
C PHE A 32 0.11 -15.89 -8.47
N PHE A 33 1.29 -16.48 -8.25
CA PHE A 33 2.49 -15.75 -7.87
C PHE A 33 3.63 -16.09 -8.85
N GLY A 34 4.09 -15.10 -9.61
CA GLY A 34 5.34 -15.13 -10.33
C GLY A 34 6.49 -15.30 -9.35
N GLN A 35 7.39 -16.23 -9.67
CA GLN A 35 8.43 -16.71 -8.77
C GLN A 35 9.37 -15.55 -8.36
N ASP A 36 9.56 -15.42 -7.04
CA ASP A 36 10.57 -14.63 -6.31
C ASP A 36 10.20 -13.19 -5.88
N GLU A 37 9.99 -12.19 -6.76
CA GLU A 37 9.72 -10.80 -6.31
C GLU A 37 8.33 -10.62 -5.68
N GLU A 38 7.33 -11.34 -6.21
CA GLU A 38 5.95 -11.30 -5.70
C GLU A 38 5.84 -11.93 -4.31
N SER A 39 6.82 -12.79 -3.96
CA SER A 39 6.96 -13.40 -2.64
C SER A 39 7.35 -12.36 -1.58
N GLU A 40 8.22 -11.40 -1.91
CA GLU A 40 8.61 -10.35 -0.95
C GLU A 40 7.50 -9.33 -0.70
N ASP A 41 6.81 -8.90 -1.76
CA ASP A 41 5.67 -7.99 -1.63
C ASP A 41 4.54 -8.63 -0.80
N PHE A 42 4.26 -9.91 -1.09
CA PHE A 42 3.34 -10.75 -0.31
C PHE A 42 3.77 -10.83 1.16
N LEU A 43 5.05 -11.10 1.42
CA LEU A 43 5.57 -11.29 2.77
C LEU A 43 5.52 -9.99 3.57
N ALA A 44 5.78 -8.84 2.93
CA ALA A 44 5.66 -7.53 3.56
C ALA A 44 4.22 -7.25 4.00
N VAL A 45 3.24 -7.46 3.12
CA VAL A 45 1.82 -7.28 3.43
C VAL A 45 1.38 -8.26 4.53
N SER A 46 1.82 -9.52 4.45
CA SER A 46 1.44 -10.55 5.42
C SER A 46 1.97 -10.24 6.82
N ARG A 47 3.22 -9.80 6.94
CA ARG A 47 3.81 -9.39 8.22
C ARG A 47 3.08 -8.21 8.84
N ALA A 48 2.78 -7.18 8.04
CA ALA A 48 2.01 -6.04 8.53
C ALA A 48 0.60 -6.45 8.98
N MET A 49 -0.06 -7.39 8.30
CA MET A 49 -1.37 -7.90 8.72
C MET A 49 -1.29 -8.71 10.04
N GLU A 50 -0.22 -9.46 10.27
CA GLU A 50 -0.01 -10.24 11.50
C GLU A 50 0.14 -9.36 12.75
N GLU A 51 0.75 -8.19 12.59
CA GLU A 51 0.87 -7.16 13.62
C GLU A 51 -0.45 -6.41 13.86
N ILE A 52 -1.28 -6.24 12.82
CA ILE A 52 -2.60 -5.58 12.94
C ILE A 52 -3.66 -6.51 13.55
N VAL A 53 -3.59 -7.81 13.26
CA VAL A 53 -4.68 -8.76 13.56
C VAL A 53 -4.25 -9.78 14.61
N ASP A 54 -4.97 -9.80 15.74
CA ASP A 54 -4.69 -10.70 16.85
C ASP A 54 -5.08 -12.15 16.60
N ASP A 55 -6.24 -12.39 16.00
CA ASP A 55 -6.70 -13.76 15.75
C ASP A 55 -6.00 -14.36 14.51
N PRO A 56 -5.36 -15.53 14.64
CA PRO A 56 -4.60 -16.14 13.55
C PRO A 56 -5.49 -16.59 12.38
N VAL A 57 -6.76 -16.94 12.63
CA VAL A 57 -7.71 -17.33 11.59
C VAL A 57 -8.15 -16.10 10.81
N ASP A 58 -8.51 -15.03 11.50
CA ASP A 58 -8.88 -13.75 10.88
C ASP A 58 -7.72 -13.17 10.09
N CYS A 59 -6.50 -13.23 10.63
CA CYS A 59 -5.29 -12.79 9.93
C CYS A 59 -5.11 -13.53 8.60
N TYR A 60 -5.21 -14.87 8.60
CA TYR A 60 -5.13 -15.68 7.38
C TYR A 60 -6.16 -15.25 6.33
N TRP A 61 -7.43 -15.09 6.73
CA TRP A 61 -8.49 -14.71 5.80
C TRP A 61 -8.34 -13.28 5.30
N LEU A 62 -7.90 -12.35 6.13
CA LEU A 62 -7.65 -10.96 5.74
C LEU A 62 -6.50 -10.86 4.75
N ILE A 63 -5.38 -11.56 4.99
CA ILE A 63 -4.27 -11.66 4.02
C ILE A 63 -4.80 -12.18 2.68
N LYS A 64 -5.51 -13.32 2.70
CA LYS A 64 -6.08 -13.92 1.48
C LYS A 64 -6.98 -12.95 0.73
N CYS A 65 -7.91 -12.31 1.44
CA CYS A 65 -8.87 -11.37 0.87
C CYS A 65 -8.18 -10.12 0.31
N PHE A 66 -7.23 -9.55 1.04
CA PHE A 66 -6.50 -8.36 0.62
C PHE A 66 -5.76 -8.60 -0.69
N ILE A 67 -5.00 -9.68 -0.76
CA ILE A 67 -4.24 -10.09 -1.96
C ILE A 67 -5.18 -10.37 -3.12
N THR A 68 -6.21 -11.20 -2.89
CA THR A 68 -7.16 -11.54 -3.94
C THR A 68 -7.78 -10.27 -4.52
N GLN A 69 -8.21 -9.32 -3.68
CA GLN A 69 -8.73 -8.03 -4.16
C GLN A 69 -7.67 -7.22 -4.92
N PHE A 70 -6.43 -7.21 -4.44
CA PHE A 70 -5.37 -6.43 -5.08
C PHE A 70 -5.05 -6.91 -6.50
N TYR A 71 -4.92 -8.21 -6.68
CA TYR A 71 -4.54 -8.79 -7.97
C TYR A 71 -5.72 -8.99 -8.92
N THR A 72 -6.92 -9.29 -8.41
CA THR A 72 -8.08 -9.52 -9.27
C THR A 72 -8.88 -8.24 -9.49
N LYS A 73 -9.41 -7.64 -8.42
CA LYS A 73 -10.32 -6.49 -8.49
C LYS A 73 -9.61 -5.21 -8.92
N PHE A 74 -8.36 -5.02 -8.48
CA PHE A 74 -7.59 -3.82 -8.81
C PHE A 74 -6.54 -4.02 -9.92
N GLY A 75 -6.46 -5.20 -10.53
CA GLY A 75 -5.44 -5.53 -11.53
C GLY A 75 -5.32 -4.50 -12.67
N ASP A 76 -6.46 -4.00 -13.18
CA ASP A 76 -6.46 -2.97 -14.22
C ASP A 76 -6.21 -1.55 -13.68
N SER A 77 -6.46 -1.31 -12.40
CA SER A 77 -6.35 0.03 -11.77
C SER A 77 -4.94 0.31 -11.23
N VAL A 78 -4.26 -0.70 -10.68
CA VAL A 78 -2.95 -0.55 -10.03
C VAL A 78 -1.88 0.02 -10.97
N PRO A 79 -1.76 -0.44 -12.24
CA PRO A 79 -0.80 0.13 -13.19
C PRO A 79 -1.00 1.63 -13.47
N HIS A 80 -2.19 2.17 -13.19
CA HIS A 80 -2.52 3.59 -13.42
C HIS A 80 -2.31 4.47 -12.18
N LEU A 81 -1.97 3.91 -11.02
CA LEU A 81 -1.76 4.68 -9.79
C LEU A 81 -0.57 5.67 -9.90
N PRO A 82 0.60 5.32 -10.49
CA PRO A 82 1.69 6.29 -10.69
C PRO A 82 1.27 7.51 -11.50
N LYS A 83 0.52 7.30 -12.58
CA LYS A 83 0.00 8.38 -13.42
C LYS A 83 -1.04 9.23 -12.67
N SER A 84 -1.86 8.60 -11.83
CA SER A 84 -2.81 9.31 -10.97
C SER A 84 -2.10 10.17 -9.93
N LEU A 85 -1.01 9.67 -9.34
CA LEU A 85 -0.16 10.45 -8.42
C LEU A 85 0.41 11.69 -9.10
N GLU A 86 0.97 11.54 -10.29
CA GLU A 86 1.47 12.67 -11.07
C GLU A 86 0.37 13.70 -11.34
N HIS A 87 -0.83 13.24 -11.71
CA HIS A 87 -1.98 14.12 -11.94
C HIS A 87 -2.32 14.93 -10.69
N TYR A 88 -2.53 14.30 -9.53
CA TYR A 88 -2.90 15.04 -8.32
C TYR A 88 -1.76 15.90 -7.78
N LEU A 89 -0.50 15.47 -7.91
CA LEU A 89 0.65 16.30 -7.54
C LEU A 89 0.74 17.56 -8.41
N SER A 90 0.37 17.49 -9.69
CA SER A 90 0.30 18.68 -10.55
C SER A 90 -0.73 19.71 -10.08
N GLN A 91 -1.78 19.26 -9.39
CA GLN A 91 -2.84 20.14 -8.86
C GLN A 91 -2.46 20.74 -7.51
N GLU A 92 -1.87 19.95 -6.61
CA GLU A 92 -1.57 20.37 -5.24
C GLU A 92 -0.21 21.10 -5.13
N GLU A 93 0.83 20.64 -5.82
CA GLU A 93 2.17 21.24 -5.74
C GLU A 93 2.96 21.10 -7.07
N PRO A 94 2.62 21.91 -8.09
CA PRO A 94 3.23 21.83 -9.42
C PRO A 94 4.74 22.13 -9.43
N ARG A 95 5.24 22.90 -8.45
CA ARG A 95 6.67 23.18 -8.31
C ARG A 95 7.44 21.93 -7.90
N LEU A 96 6.91 21.14 -6.97
CA LEU A 96 7.52 19.86 -6.57
C LEU A 96 7.51 18.87 -7.74
N LEU A 97 6.39 18.77 -8.48
CA LEU A 97 6.34 17.90 -9.65
C LEU A 97 7.40 18.28 -10.68
N THR A 98 7.53 19.57 -11.00
CA THR A 98 8.54 20.07 -11.94
C THR A 98 9.95 19.70 -11.49
N HIS A 99 10.26 19.86 -10.20
CA HIS A 99 11.55 19.49 -9.62
C HIS A 99 11.85 17.99 -9.73
N LEU A 100 10.87 17.14 -9.39
CA LEU A 100 11.02 15.67 -9.49
C LEU A 100 11.20 15.23 -10.95
N LYS A 101 10.57 15.92 -11.91
CA LYS A 101 10.79 15.67 -13.34
C LYS A 101 12.18 16.10 -13.78
N SER A 102 12.61 17.32 -13.45
CA SER A 102 13.90 17.85 -13.89
C SER A 102 15.11 17.11 -13.31
N THR A 103 14.97 16.56 -12.10
CA THR A 103 16.01 15.74 -11.45
C THR A 103 15.97 14.26 -11.88
N GLY A 104 14.96 13.84 -12.64
CA GLY A 104 14.74 12.44 -13.00
C GLY A 104 14.23 11.56 -11.85
N ALA A 105 13.94 12.13 -10.68
CA ALA A 105 13.48 11.41 -9.49
C ALA A 105 12.07 10.83 -9.66
N LEU A 106 11.20 11.47 -10.45
CA LEU A 106 9.80 11.06 -10.62
C LEU A 106 9.66 9.61 -11.11
N LEU A 107 10.54 9.16 -12.00
CA LEU A 107 10.52 7.80 -12.55
C LEU A 107 11.07 6.75 -11.59
N GLN A 108 11.80 7.19 -10.56
CA GLN A 108 12.47 6.30 -9.60
C GLN A 108 11.78 6.28 -8.24
N LEU A 109 10.67 7.02 -8.06
CA LEU A 109 9.90 6.98 -6.82
C LEU A 109 9.58 5.53 -6.42
N PRO A 110 9.48 5.22 -5.12
CA PRO A 110 9.31 3.86 -4.63
C PRO A 110 7.88 3.34 -4.85
N TYR A 111 7.44 3.27 -6.10
CA TYR A 111 6.10 2.86 -6.50
C TYR A 111 5.77 1.44 -6.07
N SER A 112 6.73 0.52 -6.06
CA SER A 112 6.51 -0.85 -5.54
C SER A 112 6.18 -0.82 -4.05
N LEU A 113 6.86 0.01 -3.25
CA LEU A 113 6.58 0.16 -1.82
C LEU A 113 5.17 0.74 -1.60
N TRP A 114 4.77 1.73 -2.38
CA TRP A 114 3.47 2.40 -2.22
C TRP A 114 2.30 1.60 -2.79
N PHE A 115 2.49 0.96 -3.94
CA PHE A 115 1.40 0.43 -4.77
C PHE A 115 1.47 -1.09 -5.00
N ARG A 116 2.51 -1.80 -4.56
CA ARG A 116 2.48 -3.27 -4.48
C ARG A 116 2.41 -3.73 -3.04
N ARG A 117 3.28 -3.17 -2.20
CA ARG A 117 3.29 -3.41 -0.74
C ARG A 117 2.22 -2.62 0.01
N CYS A 118 1.49 -1.74 -0.67
CA CYS A 118 0.45 -0.91 -0.07
C CYS A 118 0.91 -0.17 1.19
N PHE A 119 2.17 0.34 1.19
CA PHE A 119 2.87 0.96 2.32
C PHE A 119 3.26 0.04 3.49
N ALA A 120 3.12 -1.28 3.37
CA ALA A 120 3.71 -2.23 4.33
C ALA A 120 5.23 -2.05 4.40
N GLY A 121 5.75 -1.90 5.62
CA GLY A 121 7.16 -1.59 5.89
C GLY A 121 7.55 -0.13 5.63
N CYS A 122 6.60 0.76 5.28
CA CYS A 122 6.81 2.20 5.12
C CYS A 122 6.15 3.02 6.23
N LEU A 123 4.91 2.66 6.58
CA LEU A 123 4.13 3.28 7.64
C LEU A 123 4.01 2.33 8.84
N PRO A 124 3.92 2.85 10.08
CA PRO A 124 3.61 2.05 11.24
C PRO A 124 2.22 1.41 11.09
N GLU A 125 2.07 0.19 11.60
CA GLU A 125 0.86 -0.63 11.44
C GLU A 125 -0.39 0.05 12.00
N CYS A 126 -0.24 0.80 13.10
CA CYS A 126 -1.31 1.58 13.72
C CYS A 126 -1.88 2.68 12.80
N SER A 127 -1.05 3.29 11.94
CA SER A 127 -1.48 4.25 10.93
C SER A 127 -1.92 3.52 9.65
N LEU A 128 -1.21 2.46 9.27
CA LEU A 128 -1.41 1.69 8.05
C LEU A 128 -2.80 1.03 8.00
N GLN A 129 -3.28 0.50 9.12
CA GLN A 129 -4.62 -0.11 9.20
C GLN A 129 -5.72 0.83 8.67
N ARG A 130 -5.63 2.15 8.95
CA ARG A 130 -6.62 3.13 8.51
C ARG A 130 -6.61 3.35 7.00
N VAL A 131 -5.45 3.17 6.37
CA VAL A 131 -5.31 3.17 4.90
C VAL A 131 -5.91 1.88 4.35
N TRP A 132 -5.60 0.74 4.97
CA TRP A 132 -6.07 -0.57 4.54
C TRP A 132 -7.58 -0.76 4.71
N ASP A 133 -8.21 -0.12 5.69
CA ASP A 133 -9.68 -0.03 5.78
C ASP A 133 -10.29 0.50 4.47
N LYS A 134 -9.65 1.49 3.85
CA LYS A 134 -10.12 2.06 2.57
C LYS A 134 -9.86 1.13 1.39
N VAL A 135 -8.71 0.44 1.38
CA VAL A 135 -8.39 -0.57 0.36
C VAL A 135 -9.40 -1.72 0.42
N ILE A 136 -9.63 -2.27 1.61
CA ILE A 136 -10.56 -3.39 1.87
C ILE A 136 -12.00 -2.96 1.54
N SER A 137 -12.37 -1.71 1.84
CA SER A 137 -13.68 -1.15 1.45
C SER A 137 -13.86 -0.98 -0.07
N GLY A 138 -12.80 -1.19 -0.86
CA GLY A 138 -12.87 -1.26 -2.31
C GLY A 138 -12.19 -0.13 -3.08
N SER A 139 -11.34 0.69 -2.45
CA SER A 139 -10.64 1.78 -3.13
C SER A 139 -9.12 1.64 -3.05
N CYS A 140 -8.46 1.21 -4.13
CA CYS A 140 -7.00 1.28 -4.23
C CYS A 140 -6.47 2.71 -4.47
N LYS A 141 -7.35 3.65 -4.87
CA LYS A 141 -6.98 5.05 -5.10
C LYS A 141 -6.53 5.77 -3.83
N ILE A 142 -6.92 5.32 -2.63
CA ILE A 142 -6.42 5.88 -1.38
C ILE A 142 -4.88 5.87 -1.33
N LEU A 143 -4.24 4.85 -1.91
CA LEU A 143 -2.79 4.72 -1.94
C LEU A 143 -2.12 5.91 -2.65
N VAL A 144 -2.77 6.44 -3.69
CA VAL A 144 -2.31 7.62 -4.42
C VAL A 144 -2.30 8.85 -3.51
N PHE A 145 -3.33 9.02 -2.68
CA PHE A 145 -3.43 10.16 -1.78
C PHE A 145 -2.48 10.05 -0.58
N VAL A 146 -2.16 8.84 -0.13
CA VAL A 146 -1.11 8.62 0.88
C VAL A 146 0.25 8.98 0.30
N ALA A 147 0.59 8.50 -0.91
CA ALA A 147 1.83 8.87 -1.59
C ALA A 147 1.91 10.40 -1.83
N LEU A 148 0.81 11.01 -2.27
CA LEU A 148 0.71 12.46 -2.46
C LEU A 148 0.99 13.22 -1.17
N GLU A 149 0.31 12.86 -0.08
CA GLU A 149 0.47 13.56 1.20
C GLU A 149 1.87 13.39 1.79
N ILE A 150 2.53 12.25 1.58
CA ILE A 150 3.95 12.07 1.93
C ILE A 150 4.81 13.08 1.16
N LEU A 151 4.60 13.22 -0.16
CA LEU A 151 5.34 14.18 -0.99
C LEU A 151 5.09 15.63 -0.55
N LEU A 152 3.84 15.98 -0.23
CA LEU A 152 3.47 17.31 0.23
C LEU A 152 4.06 17.62 1.62
N SER A 153 3.99 16.67 2.55
CA SER A 153 4.51 16.81 3.91
C SER A 153 6.01 17.05 3.93
N TYR A 154 6.75 16.46 2.99
CA TYR A 154 8.21 16.59 2.90
C TYR A 154 8.68 17.50 1.76
N LYS A 155 7.80 18.30 1.15
CA LYS A 155 8.13 19.09 -0.06
C LYS A 155 9.37 19.97 0.09
N ILE A 156 9.57 20.60 1.24
CA ILE A 156 10.71 21.48 1.50
C ILE A 156 12.02 20.67 1.44
N MET A 157 12.02 19.49 2.06
CA MET A 157 13.17 18.59 2.04
C MET A 157 13.43 18.07 0.62
N LEU A 158 12.39 17.60 -0.06
CA LEU A 158 12.48 17.04 -1.41
C LEU A 158 12.98 18.06 -2.44
N LEU A 159 12.55 19.32 -2.35
CA LEU A 159 13.05 20.42 -3.19
C LEU A 159 14.52 20.73 -2.94
N GLY A 160 15.07 20.36 -1.78
CA GLY A 160 16.49 20.52 -1.46
C GLY A 160 17.38 19.37 -1.98
N ILE A 161 16.79 18.27 -2.44
CA ILE A 161 17.52 17.10 -2.94
C ILE A 161 17.61 17.17 -4.47
N ASN A 162 18.84 17.25 -5.00
CA ASN A 162 19.08 17.40 -6.44
C ASN A 162 19.41 16.08 -7.15
N ARG A 163 19.61 14.99 -6.39
CA ARG A 163 19.95 13.67 -6.93
C ARG A 163 18.76 12.72 -6.76
N PRO A 164 18.34 12.02 -7.82
CA PRO A 164 17.19 11.12 -7.75
C PRO A 164 17.37 10.03 -6.69
N GLU A 165 18.58 9.49 -6.53
CA GLU A 165 18.86 8.45 -5.54
C GLU A 165 18.61 8.95 -4.10
N GLY A 166 18.91 10.23 -3.84
CA GLY A 166 18.65 10.86 -2.54
C GLY A 166 17.17 10.98 -2.24
N VAL A 167 16.34 11.28 -3.25
CA VAL A 167 14.87 11.34 -3.12
C VAL A 167 14.32 9.96 -2.81
N VAL A 168 14.75 8.93 -3.54
CA VAL A 168 14.29 7.55 -3.35
C VAL A 168 14.70 7.02 -1.98
N ASN A 169 15.95 7.25 -1.56
CA ASN A 169 16.43 6.82 -0.25
C ASN A 169 15.65 7.47 0.90
N PHE A 170 15.35 8.77 0.78
CA PHE A 170 14.54 9.47 1.76
C PHE A 170 13.11 8.93 1.82
N LEU A 171 12.44 8.78 0.66
CA LEU A 171 11.05 8.34 0.59
C LEU A 171 10.85 6.87 0.95
N SER A 172 11.91 6.05 0.84
CA SER A 172 11.90 4.66 1.31
C SER A 172 12.07 4.56 2.83
N ASN A 173 12.53 5.62 3.49
CA ASN A 173 12.86 5.67 4.92
C ASN A 173 12.35 6.96 5.57
N ILE A 174 11.06 7.27 5.37
CA ILE A 174 10.47 8.52 5.89
C ILE A 174 10.47 8.56 7.43
N PRO A 175 10.57 9.75 8.04
CA PRO A 175 10.37 9.91 9.48
C PRO A 175 8.99 9.40 9.93
N GLN A 176 8.98 8.66 11.04
CA GLN A 176 7.79 7.96 11.55
C GLN A 176 6.92 8.81 12.49
N GLU A 177 7.44 9.94 13.00
CA GLU A 177 6.79 10.77 14.01
C GLU A 177 5.47 11.41 13.56
N ASN A 178 5.30 11.64 12.25
CA ASN A 178 4.18 12.39 11.68
C ASN A 178 3.23 11.53 10.82
N THR A 179 3.39 10.20 10.84
CA THR A 179 2.65 9.30 9.95
C THR A 179 1.15 9.34 10.20
N ASP A 180 0.70 9.54 11.44
CA ASP A 180 -0.72 9.66 11.74
C ASP A 180 -1.37 10.90 11.14
N ALA A 181 -0.66 12.02 11.16
CA ALA A 181 -1.12 13.28 10.55
C ALA A 181 -1.14 13.14 9.02
N ILE A 182 -0.12 12.50 8.43
CA ILE A 182 -0.06 12.19 7.00
C ILE A 182 -1.26 11.35 6.58
N VAL A 183 -1.53 10.23 7.27
CA VAL A 183 -2.67 9.36 6.92
C VAL A 183 -4.00 10.10 7.05
N THR A 184 -4.17 10.93 8.07
CA THR A 184 -5.39 11.71 8.27
C THR A 184 -5.63 12.69 7.12
N LYS A 185 -4.62 13.48 6.76
CA LYS A 185 -4.70 14.41 5.61
C LYS A 185 -4.86 13.69 4.27
N ALA A 186 -4.22 12.54 4.10
CA ALA A 186 -4.38 11.72 2.91
C ALA A 186 -5.83 11.24 2.74
N VAL A 187 -6.50 10.84 3.82
CA VAL A 187 -7.92 10.47 3.81
C VAL A 187 -8.80 11.68 3.48
N GLU A 188 -8.50 12.85 4.04
CA GLU A 188 -9.21 14.11 3.71
C GLU A 188 -9.05 14.49 2.23
N LEU A 189 -7.83 14.39 1.68
CA LEU A 189 -7.57 14.63 0.26
C LEU A 189 -8.29 13.60 -0.63
N TRP A 190 -8.26 12.33 -0.26
CA TRP A 190 -9.01 11.29 -0.96
C TRP A 190 -10.51 11.60 -0.98
N GLN A 191 -11.08 12.03 0.15
CA GLN A 191 -12.48 12.45 0.23
C GLN A 191 -12.76 13.70 -0.60
N LYS A 192 -11.87 14.70 -0.59
CA LYS A 192 -11.99 15.91 -1.43
C LYS A 192 -12.10 15.57 -2.92
N TYR A 193 -11.26 14.65 -3.40
CA TYR A 193 -11.18 14.33 -4.83
C TYR A 193 -12.08 13.19 -5.29
N CYS A 194 -12.39 12.23 -4.41
CA CYS A 194 -13.19 11.04 -4.74
C CYS A 194 -14.56 11.02 -4.06
N GLY A 195 -14.76 11.82 -3.01
CA GLY A 195 -15.91 11.76 -2.10
C GLY A 195 -17.02 12.78 -2.39
N ASN A 196 -16.97 13.54 -3.49
CA ASN A 196 -18.06 14.44 -3.88
C ASN A 196 -18.94 13.85 -4.99
N PRO A 197 -20.12 13.28 -4.64
CA PRO A 197 -21.33 13.36 -5.42
C PRO A 197 -22.14 14.61 -5.00
N VAL A 198 -21.51 15.77 -4.86
CA VAL A 198 -22.23 17.02 -4.62
C VAL A 198 -22.49 17.64 -6.00
N HIS A 199 -23.75 17.56 -6.43
CA HIS A 199 -24.30 17.90 -7.76
C HIS A 199 -24.37 16.75 -8.79
N ALA A 200 -24.96 15.62 -8.40
CA ALA A 200 -25.88 14.97 -9.34
C ALA A 200 -27.23 15.69 -9.19
N VAL A 201 -27.48 16.66 -10.08
CA VAL A 201 -28.77 17.35 -10.25
C VAL A 201 -29.79 16.37 -10.84
#